data_AF-A8V108-F1
#
_entry.id   AF-A8V108-F1
#
_cell.length_a   1.000
_cell.length_b   1.000
_cell.length_c   1.000
_cell.angle_alpha   90.00
_cell.angle_beta   90.00
_cell.angle_gamma   90.00
#
_symmetry.space_group_name_H-M   'P 1'
#
loop_
_entity.id
_entity.type
_entity.pdbx_description
1 polymer ?
#
loop_
_entity_poly.entity_id
_entity_poly.type
_entity_poly.pdbx_seq_one_letter_code
_entity_poly.pdbx_strand_id
1 'polypeptide(L)'
;MAVLGVKMFKAVFSLLVILLIGFANADNKVKIKNEVNVLGVRGNYLVGYGIVVGLNGTGDGTTSIFTLLSIANMLRKMGVYIDPRQVRTKNAAAVIVTASLPPFAKSGMRFDVNVSSLGDAKNIGNGVLIRTPLRGPDGKVYAFAQGPVSTGGGFSESNKGGKIVKNHPTSGIVVNGGIVERDLPFSFENQNKIVLTLKNPDPDIATEIENAVNKYAGKKIASAKDVSTVEIKIPKDVKDKVSFLSDILNLEINVDNEPVIVIDERTGTVIMSGEIKLDT
;
A
#
# COMPACT_ATOMS: atom_id res chain seq x y z
N MET A 1 -64.41 25.50 25.59
CA MET A 1 -63.64 24.49 24.84
C MET A 1 -62.50 25.07 23.98
N ALA A 2 -62.65 26.25 23.36
CA ALA A 2 -61.62 26.79 22.44
C ALA A 2 -60.24 27.12 23.07
N VAL A 3 -60.19 27.56 24.33
CA VAL A 3 -58.93 27.95 25.01
C VAL A 3 -58.02 26.75 25.34
N LEU A 4 -58.60 25.55 25.54
CA LEU A 4 -57.84 24.34 25.85
C LEU A 4 -57.04 23.83 24.63
N GLY A 5 -57.63 23.92 23.43
CA GLY A 5 -57.00 23.48 22.18
C GLY A 5 -55.75 24.27 21.81
N VAL A 6 -55.75 25.59 22.05
CA VAL A 6 -54.60 26.47 21.75
C VAL A 6 -53.41 26.19 22.67
N LYS A 7 -53.65 25.89 23.96
CA LYS A 7 -52.59 25.50 24.90
C LYS A 7 -51.98 24.15 24.53
N MET A 8 -52.80 23.20 24.11
CA MET A 8 -52.36 21.87 23.67
C MET A 8 -51.54 21.95 22.37
N PHE A 9 -51.94 22.79 21.42
CA PHE A 9 -51.20 23.02 20.17
C PHE A 9 -49.82 23.67 20.41
N LYS A 10 -49.74 24.66 21.32
CA LYS A 10 -48.46 25.27 21.71
C LYS A 10 -47.53 24.28 22.42
N ALA A 11 -48.06 23.40 23.25
CA ALA A 11 -47.29 22.37 23.94
C ALA A 11 -46.72 21.33 22.95
N VAL A 12 -47.55 20.87 21.99
CA VAL A 12 -47.11 19.94 20.93
C VAL A 12 -46.07 20.60 20.02
N PHE A 13 -46.26 21.86 19.65
CA PHE A 13 -45.31 22.61 18.83
C PHE A 13 -43.96 22.82 19.55
N SER A 14 -43.99 23.16 20.84
CA SER A 14 -42.78 23.28 21.66
C SER A 14 -42.05 21.95 21.82
N LEU A 15 -42.77 20.84 21.96
CA LEU A 15 -42.19 19.50 22.05
C LEU A 15 -41.55 19.09 20.72
N LEU A 16 -42.18 19.43 19.59
CA LEU A 16 -41.66 19.17 18.25
C LEU A 16 -40.37 19.95 17.98
N VAL A 17 -40.29 21.23 18.40
CA VAL A 17 -39.10 22.06 18.26
C VAL A 17 -37.94 21.53 19.12
N ILE A 18 -38.21 21.08 20.35
CA ILE A 18 -37.19 20.44 21.21
C ILE A 18 -36.71 19.12 20.60
N LEU A 19 -37.61 18.34 20.00
CA LEU A 19 -37.25 17.09 19.31
C LEU A 19 -36.39 17.35 18.07
N LEU A 20 -36.66 18.43 17.32
CA LEU A 20 -35.89 18.85 16.14
C LEU A 20 -34.49 19.38 16.49
N ILE A 21 -34.32 20.05 17.64
CA ILE A 21 -33.01 20.51 18.11
C ILE A 21 -32.12 19.34 18.56
N GLY A 22 -32.71 18.21 18.97
CA GLY A 22 -32.00 17.01 19.39
C GLY A 22 -31.27 16.23 18.28
N PHE A 23 -31.56 16.50 17.00
CA PHE A 23 -30.96 15.79 15.87
C PHE A 23 -29.76 16.52 15.22
N ALA A 24 -29.36 17.69 15.72
CA ALA A 24 -28.38 18.55 15.03
C ALA A 24 -26.90 18.32 15.39
N ASN A 25 -26.57 17.35 16.24
CA ASN A 25 -25.16 17.02 16.53
C ASN A 25 -24.80 15.67 15.90
N ALA A 26 -24.57 15.68 14.59
CA ALA A 26 -23.82 14.60 13.96
C ALA A 26 -22.35 14.73 14.41
N ASP A 27 -22.03 14.14 15.56
CA ASP A 27 -20.67 14.04 16.09
C ASP A 27 -19.87 13.21 15.06
N ASN A 28 -19.04 13.86 14.24
CA ASN A 28 -18.25 13.21 13.21
C ASN A 28 -17.09 12.45 13.85
N LYS A 29 -17.41 11.25 14.33
CA LYS A 29 -16.45 10.34 14.93
C LYS A 29 -15.77 9.52 13.86
N VAL A 30 -14.45 9.58 13.84
CA VAL A 30 -13.61 8.71 13.02
C VAL A 30 -12.70 7.88 13.91
N LYS A 31 -12.37 6.68 13.45
CA LYS A 31 -11.43 5.83 14.18
C LYS A 31 -10.01 6.31 13.96
N ILE A 32 -9.17 6.25 15.00
CA ILE A 32 -7.76 6.64 14.92
C ILE A 32 -7.04 5.97 13.73
N LYS A 33 -7.32 4.69 13.43
CA LYS A 33 -6.74 3.98 12.27
C LYS A 33 -6.99 4.62 10.91
N ASN A 34 -8.03 5.45 10.78
CA ASN A 34 -8.34 6.15 9.54
C ASN A 34 -7.47 7.39 9.37
N GLU A 35 -7.02 8.01 10.47
CA GLU A 35 -6.26 9.26 10.45
C GLU A 35 -4.74 9.06 10.59
N VAL A 36 -4.27 7.89 11.02
CA VAL A 36 -2.84 7.67 11.31
C VAL A 36 -2.22 6.50 10.56
N ASN A 37 -0.90 6.53 10.47
CA ASN A 37 -0.03 5.39 10.20
C ASN A 37 0.75 5.04 11.46
N VAL A 38 1.07 3.76 11.66
CA VAL A 38 1.93 3.34 12.76
C VAL A 38 3.38 3.38 12.28
N LEU A 39 4.23 4.15 12.95
CA LEU A 39 5.64 4.26 12.61
C LEU A 39 6.33 2.89 12.70
N GLY A 40 7.11 2.56 11.67
CA GLY A 40 7.77 1.25 11.55
C GLY A 40 6.89 0.18 10.90
N VAL A 41 5.57 0.39 10.82
CA VAL A 41 4.64 -0.47 10.08
C VAL A 41 4.50 0.03 8.65
N ARG A 42 5.55 -0.21 7.86
CA ARG A 42 5.55 0.13 6.43
C ARG A 42 5.90 -1.07 5.58
N GLY A 43 5.42 -1.06 4.34
CA GLY A 43 5.89 -1.99 3.33
C GLY A 43 7.38 -1.79 3.04
N ASN A 44 8.05 -2.84 2.59
CA ASN A 44 9.47 -2.78 2.24
C ASN A 44 9.61 -3.06 0.75
N TYR A 45 10.21 -2.12 0.04
CA TYR A 45 10.52 -2.31 -1.37
C TYR A 45 11.74 -3.19 -1.52
N LEU A 46 11.61 -4.21 -2.36
CA LEU A 46 12.70 -5.07 -2.76
C LEU A 46 12.98 -4.91 -4.24
N VAL A 47 14.27 -5.06 -4.59
CA VAL A 47 14.74 -5.06 -5.96
C VAL A 47 15.61 -6.29 -6.21
N GLY A 48 15.43 -6.89 -7.38
CA GLY A 48 16.23 -8.01 -7.85
C GLY A 48 16.67 -7.78 -9.29
N TYR A 49 17.78 -8.40 -9.63
CA TYR A 49 18.23 -8.54 -10.99
C TYR A 49 17.99 -9.99 -11.40
N GLY A 50 17.16 -10.19 -12.44
CA GLY A 50 16.69 -11.50 -12.86
C GLY A 50 16.92 -11.78 -14.33
N ILE A 51 16.55 -12.99 -14.75
CA ILE A 51 16.57 -13.43 -16.14
C ILE A 51 15.22 -14.06 -16.44
N VAL A 52 14.57 -13.60 -17.50
CA VAL A 52 13.40 -14.26 -18.08
C VAL A 52 13.86 -15.12 -19.25
N VAL A 53 13.43 -16.38 -19.29
CA VAL A 53 13.77 -17.33 -20.37
C VAL A 53 12.51 -17.86 -21.06
N GLY A 54 12.68 -18.59 -22.15
CA GLY A 54 11.56 -19.15 -22.92
C GLY A 54 10.89 -18.12 -23.83
N LEU A 55 11.59 -17.03 -24.13
CA LEU A 55 11.12 -16.02 -25.06
C LEU A 55 11.25 -16.54 -26.50
N ASN A 56 10.25 -16.32 -27.35
CA ASN A 56 10.24 -16.83 -28.72
C ASN A 56 10.96 -15.87 -29.69
N GLY A 57 12.27 -15.72 -29.53
CA GLY A 57 13.06 -14.81 -30.35
C GLY A 57 12.90 -13.31 -30.03
N THR A 58 12.18 -12.99 -28.94
CA THR A 58 11.86 -11.62 -28.49
C THR A 58 12.70 -11.14 -27.31
N GLY A 59 13.63 -11.95 -26.82
CA GLY A 59 14.59 -11.59 -25.78
C GLY A 59 15.65 -10.59 -26.27
N ASP A 60 16.65 -10.35 -25.43
CA ASP A 60 17.67 -9.34 -25.70
C ASP A 60 18.54 -9.70 -26.91
N GLY A 61 19.02 -8.68 -27.61
CA GLY A 61 20.02 -8.81 -28.65
C GLY A 61 21.37 -9.27 -28.12
N THR A 62 22.21 -9.80 -29.01
CA THR A 62 23.57 -10.29 -28.67
C THR A 62 24.53 -9.18 -28.26
N THR A 63 24.10 -7.91 -28.35
CA THR A 63 24.83 -6.72 -27.90
C THR A 63 24.51 -6.34 -26.45
N SER A 64 23.50 -6.95 -25.82
CA SER A 64 23.20 -6.71 -24.41
C SER A 64 24.21 -7.43 -23.50
N ILE A 65 25.29 -6.73 -23.18
CA ILE A 65 26.38 -7.22 -22.33
C ILE A 65 25.85 -7.69 -20.96
N PHE A 66 24.87 -6.98 -20.41
CA PHE A 66 24.25 -7.31 -19.13
C PHE A 66 23.61 -8.70 -19.15
N THR A 67 22.87 -9.03 -20.21
CA THR A 67 22.16 -10.31 -20.34
C THR A 67 23.12 -11.49 -20.51
N LEU A 68 24.17 -11.31 -21.32
CA LEU A 68 25.22 -12.31 -21.52
C LEU A 68 25.95 -12.65 -20.22
N LEU A 69 26.40 -11.63 -19.50
CA LEU A 69 27.11 -11.80 -18.23
C LEU A 69 26.23 -12.47 -17.19
N SER A 70 24.95 -12.13 -17.15
CA SER A 70 24.02 -12.68 -16.18
C SER A 70 23.69 -14.13 -16.42
N ILE A 71 23.44 -14.52 -17.68
CA ILE A 71 23.25 -15.92 -18.05
C ILE A 71 24.52 -16.72 -17.74
N ALA A 72 25.70 -16.20 -18.09
CA ALA A 72 26.95 -16.87 -17.79
C ALA A 72 27.19 -17.03 -16.27
N ASN A 73 26.90 -16.00 -15.48
CA ASN A 73 27.02 -16.06 -14.02
C ASN A 73 26.01 -17.04 -13.39
N MET A 74 24.78 -17.08 -13.91
CA MET A 74 23.76 -18.03 -13.47
C MET A 74 24.19 -19.47 -13.75
N LEU A 75 24.60 -19.75 -14.99
CA LEU A 75 25.08 -21.07 -15.40
C LEU A 75 26.30 -21.49 -14.58
N ARG A 76 27.23 -20.57 -14.32
CA ARG A 76 28.40 -20.83 -13.47
C ARG A 76 28.03 -21.24 -12.05
N LYS A 77 27.02 -20.58 -11.45
CA LYS A 77 26.49 -20.95 -10.13
C LYS A 77 25.81 -22.34 -10.13
N MET A 78 25.38 -22.82 -11.29
CA MET A 78 24.82 -24.17 -11.48
C MET A 78 25.89 -25.20 -11.89
N GLY A 79 27.18 -24.83 -11.86
CA GLY A 79 28.30 -25.70 -12.22
C GLY A 79 28.60 -25.78 -13.72
N VAL A 80 27.94 -24.96 -14.54
CA VAL A 80 28.14 -24.92 -15.99
C VAL A 80 29.00 -23.72 -16.36
N TYR A 81 30.17 -23.96 -16.93
CA TYR A 81 31.07 -22.92 -17.40
C TYR A 81 30.80 -22.63 -18.88
N ILE A 82 30.45 -21.37 -19.19
CA ILE A 82 30.24 -20.89 -20.55
C ILE A 82 30.95 -19.55 -20.73
N ASP A 83 31.51 -19.32 -21.91
CA ASP A 83 31.98 -17.99 -22.30
C ASP A 83 30.73 -17.11 -22.56
N PRO A 84 30.57 -15.94 -21.89
CA PRO A 84 29.48 -15.02 -22.17
C PRO A 84 29.29 -14.71 -23.66
N ARG A 85 30.36 -14.70 -24.47
CA ARG A 85 30.30 -14.44 -25.93
C ARG A 85 29.60 -15.55 -26.72
N GLN A 86 29.49 -16.75 -26.15
CA GLN A 86 28.82 -17.90 -26.77
C GLN A 86 27.31 -17.95 -26.45
N VAL A 87 26.84 -17.12 -25.52
CA VAL A 87 25.42 -17.05 -25.16
C VAL A 87 24.65 -16.30 -26.25
N ARG A 88 23.65 -16.95 -26.87
CA ARG A 88 22.75 -16.30 -27.84
C ARG A 88 21.43 -15.93 -27.14
N THR A 89 21.11 -14.64 -27.09
CA THR A 89 20.16 -14.06 -26.13
C THR A 89 18.74 -13.84 -26.65
N LYS A 90 18.40 -14.16 -27.90
CA LYS A 90 17.02 -13.93 -28.39
C LYS A 90 15.92 -14.70 -27.65
N ASN A 91 16.28 -15.69 -26.84
CA ASN A 91 15.33 -16.48 -26.03
C ASN A 91 15.39 -16.16 -24.53
N ALA A 92 16.15 -15.14 -24.13
CA ALA A 92 16.29 -14.71 -22.76
C ALA A 92 16.41 -13.19 -22.63
N ALA A 93 15.92 -12.62 -21.54
CA ALA A 93 16.04 -11.19 -21.27
C ALA A 93 16.56 -10.95 -19.86
N ALA A 94 17.48 -9.99 -19.71
CA ALA A 94 17.83 -9.42 -18.43
C ALA A 94 16.67 -8.54 -17.96
N VAL A 95 16.25 -8.73 -16.72
CA VAL A 95 15.12 -8.00 -16.15
C VAL A 95 15.45 -7.42 -14.78
N ILE A 96 14.83 -6.29 -14.48
CA ILE A 96 14.69 -5.81 -13.10
C ILE A 96 13.39 -6.39 -12.56
N VAL A 97 13.47 -6.92 -11.34
CA VAL A 97 12.32 -7.39 -10.58
C VAL A 97 12.12 -6.46 -9.40
N THR A 98 10.92 -5.92 -9.24
CA THR A 98 10.57 -5.08 -8.08
C THR A 98 9.39 -5.68 -7.35
N ALA A 99 9.37 -5.49 -6.02
CA ALA A 99 8.27 -5.95 -5.19
C ALA A 99 8.07 -5.01 -4.01
N SER A 100 6.85 -5.02 -3.48
CA SER A 100 6.52 -4.38 -2.21
C SER A 100 6.10 -5.47 -1.23
N LEU A 101 6.93 -5.74 -0.23
CA LEU A 101 6.54 -6.63 0.86
C LEU A 101 5.57 -5.89 1.77
N PRO A 102 4.42 -6.48 2.12
CA PRO A 102 3.54 -5.89 3.12
C PRO A 102 4.26 -5.80 4.47
N PRO A 103 3.83 -4.87 5.35
CA PRO A 103 4.32 -4.86 6.72
C PRO A 103 4.03 -6.22 7.39
N PHE A 104 4.91 -6.62 8.30
CA PHE A 104 4.83 -7.90 9.01
C PHE A 104 4.87 -9.17 8.14
N ALA A 105 5.35 -9.06 6.89
CA ALA A 105 5.59 -10.22 6.05
C ALA A 105 6.46 -11.27 6.78
N LYS A 106 6.00 -12.52 6.78
CA LYS A 106 6.63 -13.67 7.42
C LYS A 106 7.22 -14.63 6.41
N SER A 107 8.26 -15.33 6.82
CA SER A 107 8.84 -16.42 6.03
C SER A 107 7.76 -17.39 5.52
N GLY A 108 7.84 -17.73 4.23
CA GLY A 108 6.86 -18.57 3.52
C GLY A 108 5.67 -17.82 2.91
N MET A 109 5.42 -16.54 3.27
CA MET A 109 4.39 -15.75 2.62
C MET A 109 4.71 -15.51 1.14
N ARG A 110 3.69 -15.60 0.30
CA ARG A 110 3.78 -15.28 -1.13
C ARG A 110 3.30 -13.88 -1.44
N PHE A 111 3.85 -13.27 -2.48
CA PHE A 111 3.49 -11.95 -2.95
C PHE A 111 3.76 -11.80 -4.45
N ASP A 112 3.13 -10.80 -5.06
CA ASP A 112 3.30 -10.50 -6.47
C ASP A 112 4.59 -9.71 -6.71
N VAL A 113 5.21 -9.93 -7.87
CA VAL A 113 6.40 -9.17 -8.28
C VAL A 113 6.20 -8.58 -9.66
N ASN A 114 6.69 -7.35 -9.85
CA ASN A 114 6.75 -6.71 -11.14
C ASN A 114 8.09 -7.05 -11.81
N VAL A 115 8.05 -7.26 -13.11
CA VAL A 115 9.20 -7.63 -13.93
C VAL A 115 9.25 -6.69 -15.12
N SER A 116 10.40 -6.07 -15.35
CA SER A 116 10.59 -5.16 -16.48
C SER A 116 11.90 -5.47 -17.18
N SER A 117 11.89 -5.46 -18.52
CA SER A 117 13.09 -5.60 -19.32
C SER A 117 14.10 -4.52 -18.97
N LEU A 118 15.36 -4.93 -18.78
CA LEU A 118 16.50 -4.02 -18.62
C LEU A 118 17.22 -3.76 -19.95
N GLY A 119 17.23 -4.77 -20.83
CA GLY A 119 17.86 -4.72 -22.14
C GLY A 119 16.91 -4.29 -23.25
N ASP A 120 17.23 -4.73 -24.47
CA ASP A 120 16.54 -4.42 -25.73
C ASP A 120 15.50 -5.50 -26.13
N ALA A 121 15.10 -6.37 -25.21
CA ALA A 121 14.04 -7.35 -25.44
C ALA A 121 12.75 -6.67 -25.95
N LYS A 122 12.16 -7.27 -26.98
CA LYS A 122 10.92 -6.79 -27.61
C LYS A 122 9.67 -7.21 -26.84
N ASN A 123 9.74 -8.36 -26.16
CA ASN A 123 8.63 -8.91 -25.40
C ASN A 123 9.15 -9.91 -24.36
N ILE A 124 8.76 -9.72 -23.09
CA ILE A 124 9.09 -10.62 -21.97
C ILE A 124 7.90 -11.47 -21.51
N GLY A 125 6.71 -11.23 -22.07
CA GLY A 125 5.50 -11.99 -21.79
C GLY A 125 5.58 -13.43 -22.27
N ASN A 126 4.86 -14.31 -21.56
CA ASN A 126 4.90 -15.77 -21.73
C ASN A 126 6.27 -16.42 -21.46
N GLY A 127 7.28 -15.63 -21.08
CA GLY A 127 8.52 -16.15 -20.54
C GLY A 127 8.39 -16.58 -19.09
N VAL A 128 9.46 -17.18 -18.57
CA VAL A 128 9.55 -17.61 -17.17
C VAL A 128 10.70 -16.87 -16.50
N LEU A 129 10.40 -16.15 -15.42
CA LEU A 129 11.38 -15.57 -14.51
C LEU A 129 12.08 -16.70 -13.75
N ILE A 130 13.39 -16.83 -13.95
CA ILE A 130 14.22 -17.73 -13.17
C ILE A 130 14.39 -17.18 -11.75
N ARG A 131 14.55 -18.08 -10.77
CA ARG A 131 14.75 -17.76 -9.35
C ARG A 131 15.68 -16.56 -9.17
N THR A 132 15.10 -15.45 -8.76
CA THR A 132 15.74 -14.15 -8.63
C THR A 132 15.73 -13.71 -7.16
N PRO A 133 16.90 -13.48 -6.53
CA PRO A 133 16.95 -12.94 -5.18
C PRO A 133 16.50 -11.48 -5.17
N LEU A 134 15.62 -11.13 -4.24
CA LEU A 134 15.14 -9.77 -4.02
C LEU A 134 15.79 -9.19 -2.75
N ARG A 135 16.44 -8.04 -2.92
CA ARG A 135 17.20 -7.36 -1.87
C ARG A 135 16.49 -6.12 -1.37
N GLY A 136 16.60 -5.88 -0.07
CA GLY A 136 16.18 -4.62 0.54
C GLY A 136 17.23 -3.53 0.39
N PRO A 137 16.97 -2.31 0.89
CA PRO A 137 17.90 -1.19 0.86
C PRO A 137 19.23 -1.43 1.58
N ASP A 138 19.26 -2.37 2.53
CA ASP A 138 20.46 -2.81 3.26
C ASP A 138 21.32 -3.82 2.47
N GLY A 139 20.92 -4.15 1.23
CA GLY A 139 21.59 -5.11 0.37
C GLY A 139 21.37 -6.59 0.75
N LYS A 140 20.62 -6.90 1.81
CA LYS A 140 20.34 -8.29 2.22
C LYS A 140 19.19 -8.85 1.41
N VAL A 141 19.23 -10.16 1.14
CA VAL A 141 18.13 -10.89 0.47
C VAL A 141 17.04 -11.16 1.49
N TYR A 142 15.83 -10.69 1.20
CA TYR A 142 14.63 -10.92 2.03
C TYR A 142 13.65 -11.90 1.41
N ALA A 143 13.69 -12.04 0.09
CA ALA A 143 12.77 -12.89 -0.64
C ALA A 143 13.39 -13.43 -1.94
N PHE A 144 12.77 -14.44 -2.52
CA PHE A 144 13.05 -14.92 -3.87
C PHE A 144 11.82 -14.75 -4.74
N ALA A 145 12.02 -14.51 -6.02
CA ALA A 145 10.96 -14.42 -7.02
C ALA A 145 11.20 -15.41 -8.16
N GLN A 146 10.16 -16.10 -8.61
CA GLN A 146 10.19 -16.95 -9.80
C GLN A 146 8.79 -17.16 -10.35
N GLY A 147 8.69 -17.52 -11.63
CA GLY A 147 7.43 -17.95 -12.22
C GLY A 147 7.12 -17.33 -13.60
N PRO A 148 5.97 -17.67 -14.19
CA PRO A 148 5.57 -17.17 -15.50
C PRO A 148 5.29 -15.67 -15.47
N VAL A 149 5.78 -14.95 -16.47
CA VAL A 149 5.59 -13.50 -16.62
C VAL A 149 4.34 -13.23 -17.45
N SER A 150 3.39 -12.52 -16.86
CA SER A 150 2.16 -12.06 -17.51
C SER A 150 2.23 -10.56 -17.78
N THR A 151 2.09 -10.13 -19.03
CA THR A 151 2.11 -8.69 -19.42
C THR A 151 0.69 -8.10 -19.54
N GLY A 152 -0.32 -8.81 -19.03
CA GLY A 152 -1.73 -8.51 -19.30
C GLY A 152 -2.12 -8.96 -20.72
N GLY A 153 -3.20 -9.73 -20.85
CA GLY A 153 -3.67 -10.25 -22.13
C GLY A 153 -4.11 -9.11 -23.07
N GLY A 154 -3.67 -9.16 -24.33
CA GLY A 154 -4.11 -8.20 -25.33
C GLY A 154 -3.38 -8.33 -26.67
N PHE A 155 -3.72 -9.36 -27.44
CA PHE A 155 -3.56 -9.28 -28.89
C PHE A 155 -4.55 -8.23 -29.41
N SER A 156 -4.03 -7.12 -29.93
CA SER A 156 -4.79 -6.24 -30.81
C SER A 156 -4.54 -6.71 -32.25
N GLU A 157 -5.22 -7.77 -32.67
CA GLU A 157 -5.32 -8.07 -34.09
C GLU A 157 -6.39 -7.13 -34.66
N SER A 158 -5.96 -5.97 -35.16
CA SER A 158 -6.85 -5.10 -35.93
C SER A 158 -6.87 -5.60 -37.38
N ASN A 159 -7.99 -6.21 -37.78
CA ASN A 159 -8.30 -6.54 -39.17
C ASN A 159 -8.60 -5.28 -40.01
N LYS A 160 -7.70 -4.29 -39.99
CA LYS A 160 -7.59 -3.13 -40.90
C LYS A 160 -6.40 -2.23 -40.48
N GLY A 161 -5.22 -2.51 -41.02
CA GLY A 161 -4.16 -1.52 -41.27
C GLY A 161 -3.42 -0.84 -40.10
N GLY A 162 -3.72 -1.12 -38.83
CA GLY A 162 -3.02 -0.47 -37.69
C GLY A 162 -2.85 -1.37 -36.46
N LYS A 163 -1.61 -1.57 -36.01
CA LYS A 163 -1.30 -2.24 -34.73
C LYS A 163 -1.58 -1.28 -33.56
N ILE A 164 -2.64 -1.52 -32.79
CA ILE A 164 -2.92 -0.76 -31.55
C ILE A 164 -2.44 -1.58 -30.34
N VAL A 165 -1.14 -1.51 -30.04
CA VAL A 165 -0.57 -2.19 -28.87
C VAL A 165 -1.11 -1.52 -27.59
N LYS A 166 -2.09 -2.15 -26.92
CA LYS A 166 -2.71 -1.62 -25.69
C LYS A 166 -1.88 -1.91 -24.42
N ASN A 167 -0.99 -2.91 -24.47
CA ASN A 167 -0.20 -3.36 -23.31
C ASN A 167 1.30 -3.17 -23.56
N HIS A 168 2.08 -2.90 -22.51
CA HIS A 168 3.53 -2.77 -22.59
C HIS A 168 4.20 -4.16 -22.61
N PRO A 169 4.71 -4.66 -23.76
CA PRO A 169 5.20 -6.04 -23.88
C PRO A 169 6.51 -6.29 -23.10
N THR A 170 7.18 -5.24 -22.65
CA THR A 170 8.44 -5.26 -21.91
C THR A 170 8.27 -5.14 -20.39
N SER A 171 7.03 -5.10 -19.90
CA SER A 171 6.72 -5.04 -18.47
C SER A 171 5.57 -6.00 -18.14
N GLY A 172 5.70 -6.73 -17.04
CA GLY A 172 4.72 -7.70 -16.61
C GLY A 172 4.77 -7.97 -15.12
N ILE A 173 3.91 -8.89 -14.68
CA ILE A 173 3.75 -9.32 -13.30
C ILE A 173 3.94 -10.84 -13.22
N VAL A 174 4.55 -11.30 -12.14
CA VAL A 174 4.52 -12.70 -11.74
C VAL A 174 3.67 -12.78 -10.48
N VAL A 175 2.44 -13.25 -10.66
CA VAL A 175 1.45 -13.37 -9.57
C VAL A 175 1.89 -14.46 -8.60
N ASN A 176 1.93 -14.15 -7.31
CA ASN A 176 2.40 -15.03 -6.22
C ASN A 176 3.79 -15.67 -6.48
N GLY A 177 4.60 -15.01 -7.31
CA GLY A 177 5.92 -15.48 -7.70
C GLY A 177 7.00 -15.19 -6.66
N GLY A 178 6.77 -14.19 -5.80
CA GLY A 178 7.61 -13.89 -4.65
C GLY A 178 7.34 -14.83 -3.48
N ILE A 179 8.38 -15.24 -2.76
CA ILE A 179 8.31 -15.94 -1.48
C ILE A 179 9.29 -15.30 -0.50
N VAL A 180 8.80 -14.97 0.70
CA VAL A 180 9.60 -14.38 1.77
C VAL A 180 10.50 -15.48 2.36
N GLU A 181 11.80 -15.21 2.41
CA GLU A 181 12.80 -16.12 3.00
C GLU A 181 13.14 -15.70 4.43
N ARG A 182 13.18 -14.39 4.69
CA ARG A 182 13.61 -13.81 5.95
C ARG A 182 12.61 -12.77 6.43
N ASP A 183 12.26 -12.88 7.71
CA ASP A 183 11.50 -11.87 8.43
C ASP A 183 12.22 -10.51 8.38
N LEU A 184 11.45 -9.43 8.24
CA LEU A 184 11.99 -8.08 8.30
C LEU A 184 12.50 -7.78 9.73
N PRO A 185 13.55 -6.96 9.90
CA PRO A 185 14.16 -6.69 11.21
C PRO A 185 13.27 -5.93 12.20
N PHE A 186 12.02 -5.60 11.83
CA PHE A 186 11.06 -4.93 12.70
C PHE A 186 10.25 -5.96 13.50
N SER A 187 10.45 -5.99 14.82
CA SER A 187 9.61 -6.74 15.76
C SER A 187 8.82 -5.76 16.62
N PHE A 188 7.50 -5.76 16.46
CA PHE A 188 6.59 -4.97 17.28
C PHE A 188 6.59 -5.43 18.75
N GLU A 189 6.78 -6.74 18.98
CA GLU A 189 6.86 -7.35 20.32
C GLU A 189 7.98 -6.76 21.20
N ASN A 190 9.05 -6.23 20.60
CA ASN A 190 10.18 -5.68 21.35
C ASN A 190 10.07 -4.17 21.61
N GLN A 191 9.00 -3.52 21.13
CA GLN A 191 8.82 -2.07 21.30
C GLN A 191 8.29 -1.74 22.70
N ASN A 192 8.78 -0.65 23.29
CA ASN A 192 8.25 -0.08 24.55
C ASN A 192 7.35 1.13 24.32
N LYS A 193 7.20 1.57 23.06
CA LYS A 193 6.36 2.68 22.64
C LYS A 193 5.80 2.42 21.24
N ILE A 194 4.63 2.99 20.99
CA ILE A 194 3.98 3.07 19.68
C ILE A 194 4.10 4.53 19.26
N VAL A 195 4.46 4.79 18.02
CA VAL A 195 4.45 6.14 17.46
C VAL A 195 3.44 6.14 16.33
N LEU A 196 2.45 7.02 16.41
CA LEU A 196 1.44 7.26 15.39
C LEU A 196 1.83 8.52 14.63
N THR A 197 1.82 8.45 13.30
CA THR A 197 2.01 9.61 12.43
C THR A 197 0.72 9.89 11.70
N LEU A 198 0.18 11.11 11.84
CA LEU A 198 -1.04 11.53 11.17
C LEU A 198 -0.83 11.53 9.65
N LYS A 199 -1.86 11.13 8.90
CA LYS A 199 -1.88 11.17 7.44
C LYS A 199 -1.94 12.60 6.92
N ASN A 200 -2.72 13.44 7.61
CA ASN A 200 -2.83 14.88 7.39
C ASN A 200 -2.38 15.58 8.68
N PRO A 201 -1.26 16.33 8.67
CA PRO A 201 -0.80 17.06 9.86
C PRO A 201 -1.84 18.07 10.34
N ASP A 202 -2.28 17.92 11.59
CA ASP A 202 -3.30 18.74 12.22
C ASP A 202 -3.11 18.71 13.75
N PRO A 203 -2.82 19.85 14.40
CA PRO A 203 -2.61 19.91 15.85
C PRO A 203 -3.85 19.53 16.67
N ASP A 204 -5.06 19.79 16.17
CA ASP A 204 -6.31 19.51 16.88
C ASP A 204 -6.57 18.00 16.86
N ILE A 205 -6.39 17.36 15.71
CA ILE A 205 -6.46 15.88 15.60
C ILE A 205 -5.40 15.22 16.47
N ALA A 206 -4.16 15.71 16.46
CA ALA A 206 -3.08 15.14 17.27
C ALA A 206 -3.40 15.23 18.77
N THR A 207 -3.98 16.34 19.21
CA THR A 207 -4.42 16.56 20.60
C THR A 207 -5.59 15.65 20.96
N GLU A 208 -6.55 15.46 20.06
CA GLU A 208 -7.68 14.55 20.33
C GLU A 208 -7.27 13.08 20.40
N ILE A 209 -6.33 12.66 19.57
CA ILE A 209 -5.72 11.33 19.67
C ILE A 209 -5.04 11.16 21.04
N GLU A 210 -4.25 12.14 21.49
CA GLU A 210 -3.63 12.11 22.83
C GLU A 210 -4.69 11.95 23.93
N ASN A 211 -5.74 12.76 23.90
CA ASN A 211 -6.81 12.75 24.91
C ASN A 211 -7.58 11.44 24.92
N ALA A 212 -7.97 10.92 23.75
CA ALA A 212 -8.70 9.67 23.62
C ALA A 212 -7.89 8.49 24.18
N VAL A 213 -6.59 8.41 23.86
CA VAL A 213 -5.71 7.34 24.34
C VAL A 213 -5.47 7.44 25.84
N ASN A 214 -5.22 8.65 26.37
CA ASN A 214 -5.02 8.87 27.80
C ASN A 214 -6.28 8.54 28.62
N LYS A 215 -7.46 8.87 28.08
CA LYS A 215 -8.76 8.54 28.68
C LYS A 215 -8.99 7.03 28.69
N TYR A 216 -8.73 6.35 27.58
CA TYR A 216 -8.84 4.88 27.49
C TYR A 216 -7.92 4.18 28.49
N ALA A 217 -6.67 4.64 28.60
CA ALA A 217 -5.69 4.03 29.49
C ALA A 217 -5.88 4.38 30.98
N GLY A 218 -6.63 5.44 31.30
CA GLY A 218 -6.77 5.96 32.66
C GLY A 218 -5.50 6.59 33.24
N LYS A 219 -4.47 6.84 32.42
CA LYS A 219 -3.17 7.41 32.78
C LYS A 219 -2.55 8.13 31.58
N LYS A 220 -1.66 9.09 31.83
CA LYS A 220 -0.93 9.81 30.79
C LYS A 220 0.15 8.92 30.15
N ILE A 221 -0.21 8.22 29.09
CA ILE A 221 0.68 7.36 28.30
C ILE A 221 0.90 7.88 26.87
N ALA A 222 -0.01 8.68 26.35
CA ALA A 222 0.07 9.34 25.06
C ALA A 222 0.54 10.79 25.21
N SER A 223 1.28 11.28 24.21
CA SER A 223 1.75 12.65 24.10
C SER A 223 1.90 13.01 22.64
N ALA A 224 1.19 14.04 22.18
CA ALA A 224 1.44 14.72 20.91
C ALA A 224 2.81 15.39 21.00
N LYS A 225 3.72 15.01 20.10
CA LYS A 225 5.09 15.54 20.04
C LYS A 225 5.22 16.73 19.11
N ASP A 226 4.43 16.71 18.04
CA ASP A 226 4.33 17.74 17.03
C ASP A 226 2.95 17.63 16.33
N VAL A 227 2.70 18.50 15.36
CA VAL A 227 1.44 18.57 14.58
C VAL A 227 1.10 17.29 13.81
N SER A 228 2.01 16.33 13.71
CA SER A 228 1.86 15.10 12.94
C SER A 228 2.18 13.83 13.71
N THR A 229 2.66 13.91 14.96
CA THR A 229 3.21 12.76 15.67
C THR A 229 2.63 12.64 17.07
N VAL A 230 2.08 11.46 17.39
CA VAL A 230 1.65 11.08 18.74
C VAL A 230 2.43 9.87 19.22
N GLU A 231 3.14 10.02 20.34
CA GLU A 231 3.88 8.94 20.98
C GLU A 231 3.06 8.33 22.14
N ILE A 232 2.93 7.02 22.15
CA ILE A 232 2.19 6.25 23.15
C ILE A 232 3.15 5.27 23.83
N LYS A 233 3.39 5.44 25.13
CA LYS A 233 4.20 4.51 25.93
C LYS A 233 3.40 3.25 26.24
N ILE A 234 3.95 2.08 25.94
CA ILE A 234 3.29 0.81 26.25
C ILE A 234 3.50 0.50 27.75
N PRO A 235 2.44 0.39 28.55
CA PRO A 235 2.57 0.02 29.96
C PRO A 235 3.18 -1.38 30.15
N LYS A 236 3.94 -1.59 31.22
CA LYS A 236 4.63 -2.88 31.50
C LYS A 236 3.66 -4.05 31.74
N ASP A 237 2.43 -3.74 32.14
CA ASP A 237 1.33 -4.67 32.37
C ASP A 237 0.71 -5.20 31.06
N VAL A 238 0.95 -4.55 29.92
CA VAL A 238 0.47 -5.01 28.62
C VAL A 238 1.33 -6.17 28.12
N LYS A 239 0.77 -7.38 28.17
CA LYS A 239 1.39 -8.60 27.62
C LYS A 239 1.13 -8.75 26.13
N ASP A 240 -0.11 -8.48 25.69
CA ASP A 240 -0.50 -8.55 24.27
C ASP A 240 -0.46 -7.15 23.66
N LYS A 241 0.66 -6.83 23.01
CA LYS A 241 0.86 -5.52 22.38
C LYS A 241 -0.01 -5.36 21.13
N VAL A 242 -0.32 -6.46 20.44
CA VAL A 242 -1.14 -6.43 19.22
C VAL A 242 -2.58 -6.07 19.57
N SER A 243 -3.15 -6.69 20.60
CA SER A 243 -4.47 -6.32 21.11
C SER A 243 -4.49 -4.86 21.57
N PHE A 244 -3.49 -4.44 22.34
CA PHE A 244 -3.40 -3.05 22.82
C PHE A 244 -3.33 -2.03 21.68
N LEU A 245 -2.55 -2.31 20.63
CA LEU A 245 -2.52 -1.47 19.43
C LEU A 245 -3.88 -1.46 18.72
N SER A 246 -4.54 -2.62 18.59
CA SER A 246 -5.87 -2.72 17.99
C SER A 246 -6.90 -1.90 18.76
N ASP A 247 -6.86 -1.94 20.09
CA ASP A 247 -7.77 -1.17 20.93
C ASP A 247 -7.57 0.33 20.73
N ILE A 248 -6.32 0.80 20.76
CA ILE A 248 -5.97 2.20 20.46
C ILE A 248 -6.45 2.60 19.07
N LEU A 249 -6.16 1.81 18.04
CA LEU A 249 -6.50 2.12 16.66
C LEU A 249 -8.02 2.14 16.38
N ASN A 250 -8.82 1.48 17.23
CA ASN A 250 -10.28 1.48 17.14
C ASN A 250 -10.96 2.55 18.01
N LEU A 251 -10.22 3.31 18.81
CA LEU A 251 -10.77 4.46 19.51
C LEU A 251 -11.33 5.47 18.51
N GLU A 252 -12.43 6.12 18.90
CA GLU A 252 -13.08 7.16 18.12
C GLU A 252 -12.61 8.52 18.62
N ILE A 253 -12.26 9.39 17.67
CA ILE A 253 -11.92 10.80 17.88
C ILE A 253 -12.91 11.65 17.09
N ASN A 254 -13.18 12.85 17.61
CA ASN A 254 -13.98 13.84 16.90
C ASN A 254 -13.07 14.55 15.90
N VAL A 255 -13.51 14.64 14.65
CA VAL A 255 -12.80 15.39 13.60
C VAL A 255 -13.77 16.34 12.93
N ASP A 256 -13.44 17.62 12.98
CA ASP A 256 -14.12 18.64 12.19
C ASP A 256 -13.61 18.55 10.74
N ASN A 257 -14.27 17.74 9.93
CA ASN A 257 -13.92 17.62 8.51
C ASN A 257 -14.33 18.90 7.77
N GLU A 258 -13.36 19.60 7.18
CA GLU A 258 -13.65 20.63 6.17
C GLU A 258 -14.20 19.96 4.89
N PRO A 259 -15.25 20.53 4.26
CA PRO A 259 -15.81 19.98 3.04
C PRO A 259 -14.81 20.02 1.87
N VAL A 260 -14.63 18.91 1.15
CA VAL A 260 -13.71 18.84 -0.01
C VAL A 260 -14.50 18.60 -1.30
N ILE A 261 -14.14 19.36 -2.35
CA ILE A 261 -14.66 19.20 -3.72
C ILE A 261 -13.52 18.71 -4.61
N VAL A 262 -13.68 17.53 -5.20
CA VAL A 262 -12.75 16.97 -6.20
C VAL A 262 -13.43 16.98 -7.56
N ILE A 263 -12.77 17.56 -8.56
CA ILE A 263 -13.25 17.62 -9.94
C ILE A 263 -12.29 16.82 -10.82
N ASP A 264 -12.76 15.71 -11.41
CA ASP A 264 -12.04 15.03 -12.49
C ASP A 264 -12.47 15.64 -13.83
N GLU A 265 -11.66 16.56 -14.36
CA GLU A 265 -11.93 17.26 -15.63
C GLU A 265 -12.02 16.33 -16.84
N ARG A 266 -11.39 15.14 -16.78
CA ARG A 266 -11.38 14.17 -17.89
C ARG A 266 -12.66 13.35 -17.93
N THR A 267 -13.29 13.08 -16.80
CA THR A 267 -14.56 12.34 -16.71
C THR A 267 -15.77 13.24 -16.47
N GLY A 268 -15.57 14.51 -16.14
CA GLY A 268 -16.62 15.44 -15.73
C GLY A 268 -17.24 15.08 -14.38
N THR A 269 -16.54 14.31 -13.55
CA THR A 269 -17.07 13.83 -12.25
C THR A 269 -16.71 14.81 -11.14
N VAL A 270 -17.72 15.27 -10.40
CA VAL A 270 -17.56 16.10 -9.20
C VAL A 270 -17.91 15.26 -7.98
N ILE A 271 -16.95 15.09 -7.08
CA ILE A 271 -17.14 14.40 -5.79
C ILE A 271 -17.09 15.47 -4.70
N MET A 272 -18.18 15.56 -3.94
CA MET A 272 -18.33 16.48 -2.81
C MET A 272 -18.41 15.67 -1.51
N SER A 273 -17.64 16.07 -0.51
CA SER A 273 -17.69 15.48 0.84
C SER A 273 -18.06 16.56 1.86
N GLY A 274 -18.91 16.23 2.83
CA GLY A 274 -19.39 17.16 3.86
C GLY A 274 -20.54 18.09 3.43
N GLU A 275 -20.97 18.96 4.34
CA GLU A 275 -21.95 20.02 4.06
C GLU A 275 -21.26 21.23 3.43
N ILE A 276 -21.39 21.38 2.11
CA ILE A 276 -20.91 22.55 1.39
C ILE A 276 -22.03 23.59 1.34
N LYS A 277 -21.81 24.76 1.94
CA LYS A 277 -22.70 25.91 1.75
C LYS A 277 -22.29 26.64 0.47
N LEU A 278 -23.20 26.70 -0.50
CA LEU A 278 -23.05 27.54 -1.67
C LEU A 278 -23.44 28.97 -1.28
N ASP A 279 -22.49 29.90 -1.36
CA ASP A 279 -22.80 31.33 -1.27
C ASP A 279 -23.38 31.78 -2.61
N THR A 280 -24.54 32.43 -2.60
CA THR A 280 -25.29 32.83 -3.81
C THR A 280 -25.12 34.32 -4.08
#